data_AF-A0A954RNF5-F1
#
_entry.id   AF-A0A954RNF5-F1
#
_cell.length_a   1.000
_cell.length_b   1.000
_cell.length_c   1.000
_cell.angle_alpha   90.00
_cell.angle_beta   90.00
_cell.angle_gamma   90.00
#
_symmetry.space_group_name_H-M   'P 1'
#
loop_
_entity.id
_entity.type
_entity.pdbx_description
1 polymer ?
#
loop_
_entity_poly.entity_id
_entity_poly.type
_entity_poly.pdbx_seq_one_letter_code
_entity_poly.pdbx_strand_id
1 'polypeptide(L)'
;MHGNEDAFLQQISPFLGTYFACLAVMNAIAAFYCWQRLQKNGLAIAWLVVGAVMLIMSPLAFGGMNGTPALMKLIAVPQGIRDFVDGKLANAFAYTAGTTVLLVILFVGRRFFVKPVVAWLMLNGALLLMGMSIVDPDFASIVTKPDNVPIVAMVFLLGFFTWLAAHRAVINDDRVKQGLGPLEADDNEKVLVWPDLVYTELICMVALTA
;
A
#
# COMPACT_ATOMS: atom_id res chain seq x y z
N MET A 1 3.04 -28.75 -6.02
CA MET A 1 4.49 -28.80 -6.25
C MET A 1 5.17 -28.44 -4.93
N HIS A 2 5.50 -29.42 -4.08
CA HIS A 2 6.24 -29.15 -2.84
C HIS A 2 7.73 -29.04 -3.17
N GLY A 3 8.12 -27.87 -3.68
CA GLY A 3 9.53 -27.47 -3.66
C GLY A 3 10.02 -27.40 -2.22
N ASN A 4 11.32 -27.61 -2.01
CA ASN A 4 11.94 -27.50 -0.70
C ASN A 4 11.66 -26.10 -0.12
N GLU A 5 10.79 -26.01 0.90
CA GLU A 5 10.32 -24.75 1.50
C GLU A 5 11.51 -23.87 1.92
N ASP A 6 12.57 -24.49 2.43
CA ASP A 6 13.79 -23.80 2.83
C ASP A 6 14.53 -23.17 1.64
N ALA A 7 14.53 -23.84 0.48
CA ALA A 7 15.13 -23.30 -0.75
C ALA A 7 14.35 -22.10 -1.29
N PHE A 8 13.01 -22.14 -1.20
CA PHE A 8 12.16 -20.99 -1.53
C PHE A 8 12.44 -19.81 -0.59
N LEU A 9 12.48 -20.06 0.72
CA LEU A 9 12.76 -19.02 1.71
C LEU A 9 14.14 -18.40 1.51
N GLN A 10 15.16 -19.19 1.18
CA GLN A 10 16.49 -18.68 0.81
C GLN A 10 16.44 -17.77 -0.42
N GLN A 11 15.66 -18.14 -1.44
CA GLN A 11 15.53 -17.36 -2.67
C GLN A 11 14.82 -16.03 -2.47
N ILE A 12 13.74 -15.99 -1.68
CA ILE A 12 12.93 -14.79 -1.47
C ILE A 12 13.49 -13.87 -0.37
N SER A 13 14.36 -14.39 0.49
CA SER A 13 14.97 -13.69 1.62
C SER A 13 15.60 -12.32 1.28
N PRO A 14 16.43 -12.18 0.23
CA PRO A 14 17.02 -10.88 -0.12
C PRO A 14 15.95 -9.83 -0.44
N PHE A 15 14.92 -10.23 -1.19
CA PHE A 15 13.82 -9.35 -1.57
C PHE A 15 13.04 -8.89 -0.35
N LEU A 16 12.63 -9.81 0.54
CA LEU A 16 11.88 -9.47 1.75
C LEU A 16 12.69 -8.63 2.73
N GLY A 17 13.97 -8.92 2.90
CA GLY A 17 14.88 -8.15 3.75
C GLY A 17 14.97 -6.69 3.29
N THR A 18 15.18 -6.47 1.99
CA THR A 18 15.18 -5.13 1.40
C THR A 18 13.81 -4.48 1.47
N TYR A 19 12.73 -5.21 1.22
CA TYR A 19 11.35 -4.73 1.29
C TYR A 19 11.05 -4.11 2.67
N PHE A 20 11.30 -4.84 3.75
CA PHE A 20 11.07 -4.32 5.11
C PHE A 20 12.02 -3.17 5.48
N ALA A 21 13.25 -3.18 4.98
CA ALA A 21 14.17 -2.04 5.15
C ALA A 21 13.63 -0.78 4.45
N CYS A 22 13.12 -0.89 3.23
CA CYS A 22 12.48 0.22 2.52
C CYS A 22 11.25 0.75 3.28
N LEU A 23 10.41 -0.13 3.84
CA LEU A 23 9.27 0.27 4.67
C LEU A 23 9.72 0.97 5.96
N ALA A 24 10.81 0.52 6.57
CA ALA A 24 11.40 1.18 7.74
C ALA A 24 11.87 2.60 7.40
N VAL A 25 12.60 2.77 6.29
CA VAL A 25 13.05 4.08 5.81
C VAL A 25 11.87 4.99 5.49
N MET A 26 10.85 4.48 4.79
CA MET A 26 9.63 5.21 4.48
C MET A 26 8.96 5.76 5.74
N ASN A 27 8.85 4.95 6.80
CA ASN A 27 8.26 5.40 8.07
C ASN A 27 9.19 6.31 8.88
N ALA A 28 10.50 6.13 8.79
CA ALA A 28 11.46 7.06 9.39
C ALA A 28 11.36 8.46 8.76
N ILE A 29 11.20 8.53 7.43
CA ILE A 29 10.96 9.79 6.71
C ILE A 29 9.63 10.40 7.15
N ALA A 30 8.56 9.60 7.26
CA ALA A 30 7.26 10.07 7.74
C ALA A 30 7.32 10.60 9.19
N ALA A 31 8.07 9.92 10.07
CA ALA A 31 8.31 10.35 11.44
C ALA A 31 9.07 11.68 11.48
N PHE A 32 10.14 11.80 10.70
CA PHE A 32 10.92 13.02 10.58
C PHE A 32 10.08 14.19 10.05
N TYR A 33 9.26 13.95 9.02
CA TYR A 33 8.33 14.95 8.48
C TYR A 33 7.30 15.40 9.54
N CYS A 34 6.71 14.47 10.29
CA CYS A 34 5.76 14.78 11.35
C CYS A 34 6.38 15.59 12.49
N TRP A 35 7.63 15.29 12.83
CA TRP A 35 8.39 16.02 13.84
C TRP A 35 8.78 17.42 13.36
N GLN A 36 9.45 17.52 12.22
CA GLN A 36 10.05 18.77 11.75
C GLN A 36 9.03 19.72 11.13
N ARG A 37 8.12 19.23 10.28
CA ARG A 37 7.19 20.07 9.52
C ARG A 37 5.86 20.25 10.22
N LEU A 38 5.29 19.17 10.76
CA LEU A 38 3.97 19.22 11.38
C LEU A 38 4.02 19.55 12.87
N GLN A 39 5.20 19.51 13.51
CA GLN A 39 5.38 19.74 14.95
C GLN A 39 4.46 18.84 15.81
N LYS A 40 4.18 17.62 15.34
CA LYS A 40 3.30 16.63 15.99
C LYS A 40 4.12 15.49 16.57
N ASN A 41 4.70 15.73 17.76
CA ASN A 41 5.62 14.78 18.42
C ASN A 41 5.00 13.39 18.65
N GLY A 42 3.72 13.31 19.05
CA GLY A 42 3.05 12.02 19.25
C GLY A 42 2.96 11.18 17.98
N LEU A 43 2.65 11.80 16.84
CA LEU A 43 2.60 11.11 15.55
C LEU A 43 4.00 10.73 15.06
N ALA A 44 4.99 11.60 15.29
CA ALA A 44 6.38 11.29 14.96
C ALA A 44 6.88 10.04 15.71
N ILE A 45 6.61 9.94 17.02
CA ILE A 45 6.95 8.77 17.82
C ILE A 45 6.21 7.54 17.31
N ALA A 46 4.91 7.65 17.01
CA ALA A 46 4.13 6.53 16.47
C ALA A 46 4.74 5.98 15.17
N TRP A 47 5.09 6.85 14.21
CA TRP A 47 5.71 6.42 12.96
C TRP A 47 7.14 5.90 13.14
N LEU A 48 7.88 6.42 14.12
CA LEU A 48 9.19 5.89 14.48
C LEU A 48 9.07 4.46 15.05
N VAL A 49 8.08 4.19 15.89
CA VAL A 49 7.80 2.83 16.41
C VAL A 49 7.42 1.89 15.26
N VAL A 50 6.53 2.31 14.36
CA VAL A 50 6.18 1.51 13.17
C VAL A 50 7.43 1.24 12.33
N GLY A 51 8.24 2.25 12.05
CA GLY A 51 9.50 2.10 11.33
C GLY A 51 10.49 1.16 12.03
N ALA A 52 10.58 1.21 13.35
CA ALA A 52 11.42 0.31 14.14
C ALA A 52 10.94 -1.14 14.06
N VAL A 53 9.63 -1.39 14.08
CA VAL A 53 9.08 -2.75 13.88
C VAL A 53 9.47 -3.27 12.49
N MET A 54 9.28 -2.48 11.43
CA MET A 54 9.70 -2.88 10.07
C MET A 54 11.22 -3.11 9.99
N LEU A 55 12.00 -2.28 10.69
CA LEU A 55 13.45 -2.41 10.75
C LEU A 55 13.88 -3.71 11.44
N ILE A 56 13.15 -4.16 12.47
CA ILE A 56 13.39 -5.45 13.14
C ILE A 56 13.00 -6.63 12.22
N MET A 57 11.94 -6.47 11.42
CA MET A 57 11.52 -7.51 10.47
C MET A 57 12.51 -7.72 9.32
N SER A 58 13.27 -6.69 8.93
CA SER A 58 14.28 -6.77 7.86
C SER A 58 15.39 -7.81 8.12
N PRO A 59 16.15 -7.79 9.24
CA PRO A 59 17.16 -8.81 9.51
C PRO A 59 16.56 -10.21 9.74
N LEU A 60 15.32 -10.31 10.25
CA LEU A 60 14.60 -11.59 10.35
C LEU A 60 14.28 -12.16 8.96
N ALA A 61 13.89 -11.30 8.01
CA ALA A 61 13.69 -11.69 6.62
C ALA A 61 15.00 -12.09 5.93
N PHE A 62 16.14 -11.47 6.28
CA PHE A 62 17.47 -11.90 5.83
C PHE A 62 17.95 -13.22 6.47
N GLY A 63 17.22 -13.78 7.44
CA GLY A 63 17.55 -15.06 8.09
C GLY A 63 17.69 -16.23 7.11
N GLY A 64 16.95 -16.23 5.99
CA GLY A 64 17.09 -17.21 4.91
C GLY A 64 18.50 -17.22 4.31
N MET A 65 19.08 -16.05 4.02
CA MET A 65 20.46 -15.93 3.53
C MET A 65 21.50 -16.37 4.56
N ASN A 66 21.22 -16.19 5.85
CA ASN A 66 22.13 -16.52 6.95
C ASN A 66 22.09 -18.00 7.37
N GLY A 67 21.44 -18.87 6.58
CA GLY A 67 21.33 -20.30 6.88
C GLY A 67 20.30 -20.64 7.97
N THR A 68 19.41 -19.71 8.33
CA THR A 68 18.32 -19.92 9.30
C THR A 68 16.94 -19.54 8.72
N PRO A 69 16.44 -20.26 7.69
CA PRO A 69 15.15 -19.98 7.06
C PRO A 69 13.96 -20.00 8.03
N ALA A 70 14.06 -20.77 9.12
CA ALA A 70 13.05 -20.83 10.17
C ALA A 70 12.72 -19.47 10.80
N LEU A 71 13.66 -18.51 10.84
CA LEU A 71 13.41 -17.17 11.35
C LEU A 71 12.40 -16.38 10.50
N MET A 72 12.31 -16.68 9.20
CA MET A 72 11.33 -16.05 8.32
C MET A 72 9.90 -16.47 8.66
N LYS A 73 9.71 -17.65 9.29
CA LYS A 73 8.38 -18.07 9.75
C LYS A 73 7.85 -17.20 10.88
N LEU A 74 8.70 -16.45 11.59
CA LEU A 74 8.30 -15.50 12.64
C LEU A 74 7.63 -14.24 12.08
N ILE A 75 7.97 -13.86 10.85
CA ILE A 75 7.39 -12.70 10.17
C ILE A 75 6.23 -13.09 9.25
N ALA A 76 5.98 -14.38 9.04
CA ALA A 76 4.84 -14.85 8.27
C ALA A 76 3.52 -14.46 8.95
N VAL A 77 2.44 -14.42 8.16
CA VAL A 77 1.09 -14.26 8.72
C VAL A 77 0.83 -15.37 9.76
N PRO A 78 0.42 -15.04 11.01
CA PRO A 78 0.11 -16.03 12.03
C PRO A 78 -0.87 -17.10 11.52
N GLN A 79 -0.64 -18.36 11.87
CA GLN A 79 -1.45 -19.50 11.39
C GLN A 79 -2.94 -19.31 11.68
N GLY A 80 -3.30 -18.88 12.90
CA GLY A 80 -4.71 -18.63 13.25
C GLY A 80 -5.41 -17.56 12.40
N ILE A 81 -4.67 -16.60 11.84
CA ILE A 81 -5.23 -15.62 10.90
C ILE A 81 -5.44 -16.28 9.52
N ARG A 82 -4.49 -17.07 9.05
CA ARG A 82 -4.61 -17.83 7.78
C ARG A 82 -5.80 -18.78 7.83
N ASP A 83 -5.87 -19.62 8.86
CA ASP A 83 -6.95 -20.59 9.03
C ASP A 83 -8.33 -19.91 9.12
N PHE A 84 -8.40 -18.72 9.74
CA PHE A 84 -9.62 -17.93 9.78
C PHE A 84 -10.02 -17.41 8.39
N VAL A 85 -9.07 -16.87 7.64
CA VAL A 85 -9.30 -16.37 6.28
C VAL A 85 -9.76 -17.52 5.37
N ASP A 86 -9.04 -18.63 5.38
CA ASP A 86 -9.34 -19.79 4.54
C ASP A 86 -10.67 -20.45 4.92
N GLY A 87 -10.96 -20.55 6.22
CA GLY A 87 -12.17 -21.21 6.72
C GLY A 87 -13.44 -20.36 6.62
N LYS A 88 -13.34 -19.02 6.72
CA LYS A 88 -14.53 -18.14 6.85
C LYS A 88 -14.68 -17.12 5.73
N LEU A 89 -13.58 -16.63 5.15
CA LEU A 89 -13.60 -15.57 4.14
C LEU A 89 -13.43 -16.10 2.71
N ALA A 90 -12.90 -17.31 2.52
CA ALA A 90 -12.67 -17.88 1.20
C ALA A 90 -13.95 -18.36 0.47
N ASN A 91 -15.14 -18.22 1.06
CA ASN A 91 -16.40 -18.54 0.38
C ASN A 91 -17.01 -17.31 -0.32
N ALA A 92 -17.65 -17.54 -1.47
CA ALA A 92 -18.17 -16.47 -2.32
C ALA A 92 -19.15 -15.53 -1.61
N PHE A 93 -20.04 -16.09 -0.78
CA PHE A 93 -21.01 -15.30 -0.02
C PHE A 93 -20.33 -14.35 0.98
N ALA A 94 -19.39 -14.86 1.78
CA ALA A 94 -18.66 -14.07 2.76
C ALA A 94 -17.82 -12.99 2.10
N TYR A 95 -17.21 -13.29 0.94
CA TYR A 95 -16.47 -12.31 0.17
C TYR A 95 -17.38 -11.17 -0.34
N THR A 96 -18.50 -11.48 -0.99
CA THR A 96 -19.43 -10.46 -1.52
C THR A 96 -20.13 -9.67 -0.42
N ALA A 97 -20.64 -10.35 0.61
CA ALA A 97 -21.27 -9.69 1.76
C ALA A 97 -20.24 -8.84 2.52
N GLY A 98 -19.05 -9.37 2.77
CA GLY A 98 -17.97 -8.69 3.47
C GLY A 98 -17.49 -7.44 2.72
N THR A 99 -17.28 -7.53 1.41
CA THR A 99 -16.92 -6.37 0.58
C THR A 99 -18.03 -5.31 0.56
N THR A 100 -19.29 -5.71 0.46
CA THR A 100 -20.43 -4.78 0.53
C THR A 100 -20.47 -4.05 1.88
N VAL A 101 -20.35 -4.79 2.98
CA VAL A 101 -20.31 -4.21 4.34
C VAL A 101 -19.12 -3.26 4.50
N LEU A 102 -17.94 -3.66 4.01
CA LEU A 102 -16.74 -2.82 4.03
C LEU A 102 -16.97 -1.51 3.27
N LEU A 103 -17.55 -1.57 2.07
CA LEU A 103 -17.87 -0.37 1.28
C LEU A 103 -18.88 0.54 1.98
N VAL A 104 -19.91 -0.02 2.63
CA VAL A 104 -20.87 0.75 3.43
C VAL A 104 -20.15 1.45 4.59
N ILE A 105 -19.27 0.74 5.31
CA ILE A 105 -18.47 1.32 6.40
C ILE A 105 -17.58 2.45 5.88
N LEU A 106 -16.89 2.25 4.76
CA LEU A 106 -16.04 3.26 4.14
C LEU A 106 -16.85 4.49 3.68
N PHE A 107 -18.05 4.29 3.13
CA PHE A 107 -18.92 5.37 2.68
C PHE A 107 -19.49 6.20 3.84
N VAL A 108 -20.05 5.54 4.85
CA VAL A 108 -20.62 6.20 6.04
C VAL A 108 -19.51 6.86 6.85
N GLY A 109 -18.39 6.16 7.05
CA GLY A 109 -17.22 6.64 7.77
C GLY A 109 -16.27 7.52 6.96
N ARG A 110 -16.64 7.95 5.74
CA ARG A 110 -15.71 8.58 4.79
C ARG A 110 -14.87 9.71 5.38
N ARG A 111 -15.46 10.58 6.22
CA ARG A 111 -14.75 11.71 6.86
C ARG A 111 -13.58 11.28 7.76
N PHE A 112 -13.63 10.07 8.30
CA PHE A 112 -12.53 9.48 9.07
C PHE A 112 -11.48 8.88 8.14
N PHE A 113 -11.90 8.04 7.19
CA PHE A 113 -10.99 7.32 6.29
C PHE A 113 -10.23 8.23 5.31
N VAL A 114 -10.81 9.37 4.92
CA VAL A 114 -10.14 10.34 4.03
C VAL A 114 -9.06 11.16 4.73
N LYS A 115 -8.87 11.03 6.05
CA LYS A 115 -7.79 11.75 6.75
C LYS A 115 -6.44 11.18 6.31
N PRO A 116 -5.45 12.02 5.91
CA PRO A 116 -4.15 11.53 5.45
C PRO A 116 -3.43 10.59 6.42
N VAL A 117 -3.56 10.83 7.74
CA VAL A 117 -2.97 9.97 8.77
C VAL A 117 -3.59 8.57 8.78
N VAL A 118 -4.90 8.47 8.57
CA VAL A 118 -5.62 7.19 8.50
C VAL A 118 -5.28 6.45 7.21
N ALA A 119 -5.20 7.19 6.08
CA ALA A 119 -4.76 6.66 4.81
C ALA A 119 -3.35 6.06 4.87
N TRP A 120 -2.42 6.79 5.50
CA TRP A 120 -1.05 6.34 5.71
C TRP A 120 -0.97 5.10 6.60
N LEU A 121 -1.81 5.04 7.65
CA LEU A 121 -1.92 3.85 8.50
C LEU A 121 -2.42 2.63 7.70
N MET A 122 -3.47 2.80 6.89
CA MET A 122 -4.02 1.73 6.05
C MET A 122 -3.00 1.25 5.01
N LEU A 123 -2.26 2.17 4.39
CA LEU A 123 -1.19 1.83 3.45
C LEU A 123 -0.09 1.02 4.14
N ASN A 124 0.36 1.44 5.33
CA ASN A 124 1.34 0.68 6.11
C ASN A 124 0.85 -0.71 6.49
N GLY A 125 -0.42 -0.83 6.90
CA GLY A 125 -1.04 -2.12 7.18
C GLY A 125 -1.08 -3.02 5.94
N ALA A 126 -1.46 -2.48 4.79
CA ALA A 126 -1.50 -3.23 3.52
C ALA A 126 -0.11 -3.68 3.06
N LEU A 127 0.90 -2.81 3.17
CA LEU A 127 2.29 -3.13 2.83
C LEU A 127 2.89 -4.16 3.79
N LEU A 128 2.65 -4.02 5.11
CA LEU A 128 3.06 -5.01 6.09
C LEU A 128 2.45 -6.38 5.76
N LEU A 129 1.13 -6.45 5.58
CA LEU A 129 0.44 -7.70 5.26
C LEU A 129 0.93 -8.31 3.94
N MET A 130 1.22 -7.49 2.93
CA MET A 130 1.83 -7.96 1.68
C MET A 130 3.18 -8.63 1.93
N GLY A 131 4.09 -7.97 2.65
CA GLY A 131 5.40 -8.54 3.00
C GLY A 131 5.29 -9.82 3.83
N MET A 132 4.40 -9.86 4.82
CA MET A 132 4.14 -11.05 5.64
C MET A 132 3.54 -12.22 4.83
N SER A 133 2.74 -11.91 3.80
CA SER A 133 2.09 -12.92 2.95
C SER A 133 3.05 -13.52 1.92
N ILE A 134 4.05 -12.76 1.45
CA ILE A 134 5.08 -13.26 0.50
C ILE A 134 5.98 -14.35 1.13
N VAL A 135 5.98 -14.50 2.46
CA VAL A 135 6.64 -15.63 3.12
C VAL A 135 5.96 -16.97 2.78
N ASP A 136 4.67 -16.94 2.43
CA ASP A 136 3.92 -18.11 2.01
C ASP A 136 4.24 -18.44 0.53
N PRO A 137 4.71 -19.66 0.22
CA PRO A 137 5.10 -20.03 -1.14
C PRO A 137 3.94 -19.94 -2.15
N ASP A 138 2.73 -20.30 -1.75
CA ASP A 138 1.58 -20.32 -2.64
C ASP A 138 1.18 -18.88 -2.99
N PHE A 139 1.12 -18.00 -2.00
CA PHE A 139 0.86 -16.57 -2.24
C PHE A 139 1.96 -15.94 -3.10
N ALA A 140 3.24 -16.14 -2.74
CA ALA A 140 4.37 -15.59 -3.48
C ALA A 140 4.38 -16.06 -4.94
N SER A 141 4.09 -17.34 -5.19
CA SER A 141 4.03 -17.91 -6.54
C SER A 141 3.01 -17.23 -7.44
N ILE A 142 2.01 -16.54 -6.86
CA ILE A 142 1.01 -15.78 -7.59
C ILE A 142 1.49 -14.34 -7.75
N VAL A 143 1.75 -13.62 -6.66
CA VAL A 143 1.99 -12.17 -6.73
C VAL A 143 3.34 -11.78 -7.36
N THR A 144 4.32 -12.70 -7.34
CA THR A 144 5.65 -12.44 -7.91
C THR A 144 5.77 -12.84 -9.39
N LYS A 145 4.70 -13.38 -10.01
CA LYS A 145 4.72 -13.64 -11.44
C LYS A 145 4.95 -12.33 -12.21
N PRO A 146 5.81 -12.32 -13.25
CA PRO A 146 6.18 -11.10 -13.96
C PRO A 146 4.99 -10.26 -14.46
N ASP A 147 3.91 -10.92 -14.90
CA ASP A 147 2.66 -10.31 -15.36
C ASP A 147 1.75 -9.83 -14.22
N ASN A 148 1.88 -10.42 -13.03
CA ASN A 148 1.10 -10.05 -11.84
C ASN A 148 1.69 -8.86 -11.08
N VAL A 149 2.99 -8.59 -11.17
CA VAL A 149 3.61 -7.45 -10.47
C VAL A 149 2.95 -6.11 -10.87
N PRO A 150 2.71 -5.80 -12.17
CA PRO A 150 1.93 -4.62 -12.55
C PRO A 150 0.49 -4.63 -12.00
N ILE A 151 -0.16 -5.80 -11.93
CA ILE A 151 -1.52 -5.93 -11.38
C ILE A 151 -1.55 -5.57 -9.89
N VAL A 152 -0.58 -6.05 -9.11
CA VAL A 152 -0.45 -5.69 -7.69
C VAL A 152 -0.28 -4.17 -7.54
N ALA A 153 0.58 -3.55 -8.36
CA ALA A 153 0.74 -2.10 -8.36
C ALA A 153 -0.57 -1.36 -8.71
N MET A 154 -1.32 -1.84 -9.71
CA MET A 154 -2.62 -1.27 -10.07
C MET A 154 -3.65 -1.36 -8.94
N VAL A 155 -3.63 -2.43 -8.12
CA VAL A 155 -4.52 -2.54 -6.94
C VAL A 155 -4.22 -1.44 -5.91
N PHE A 156 -2.94 -1.18 -5.62
CA PHE A 156 -2.56 -0.07 -4.73
C PHE A 156 -2.91 1.30 -5.33
N LEU A 157 -2.69 1.50 -6.62
CA LEU A 157 -3.05 2.74 -7.31
C LEU A 157 -4.56 2.95 -7.31
N LEU A 158 -5.35 1.92 -7.57
CA LEU A 158 -6.81 1.97 -7.49
C LEU A 158 -7.26 2.40 -6.09
N GLY A 159 -6.69 1.81 -5.05
CA GLY A 159 -6.94 2.21 -3.66
C GLY A 159 -6.60 3.67 -3.40
N PHE A 160 -5.43 4.13 -3.87
CA PHE A 160 -4.98 5.52 -3.73
C PHE A 160 -5.89 6.51 -4.46
N PHE A 161 -6.21 6.29 -5.74
CA PHE A 161 -7.05 7.20 -6.51
C PHE A 161 -8.49 7.20 -6.01
N THR A 162 -9.01 6.05 -5.54
CA THR A 162 -10.31 5.99 -4.87
C THR A 162 -10.32 6.82 -3.59
N TRP A 163 -9.26 6.73 -2.78
CA TRP A 163 -9.09 7.55 -1.58
C TRP A 163 -8.98 9.04 -1.92
N LEU A 164 -8.19 9.40 -2.95
CA LEU A 164 -8.00 10.79 -3.37
C LEU A 164 -9.32 11.42 -3.84
N ALA A 165 -10.10 10.69 -4.64
CA ALA A 165 -11.41 11.12 -5.08
C ALA A 165 -12.36 11.33 -3.89
N ALA A 166 -12.40 10.39 -2.94
CA ALA A 166 -13.21 10.53 -1.73
C ALA A 166 -12.75 11.70 -0.84
N HIS A 167 -11.43 11.93 -0.72
CA HIS A 167 -10.85 13.04 0.02
C HIS A 167 -11.30 14.39 -0.55
N ARG A 168 -11.21 14.56 -1.87
CA ARG A 168 -11.71 15.76 -2.55
C ARG A 168 -13.22 15.92 -2.42
N ALA A 169 -13.98 14.83 -2.55
CA ALA A 169 -15.43 14.86 -2.38
C ALA A 169 -15.83 15.35 -0.97
N VAL A 170 -15.13 14.93 0.08
CA VAL A 170 -15.40 15.42 1.45
C VAL A 170 -15.06 16.90 1.62
N ILE A 171 -13.98 17.39 1.01
CA ILE A 171 -13.65 18.82 0.99
C ILE A 171 -14.76 19.61 0.29
N ASN A 172 -15.22 19.12 -0.86
CA ASN A 172 -16.29 19.76 -1.63
C ASN A 172 -17.63 19.74 -0.87
N ASP A 173 -17.96 18.67 -0.15
CA ASP A 173 -19.13 18.62 0.74
C ASP A 173 -19.08 19.77 1.78
N ASP A 174 -17.91 20.05 2.35
CA ASP A 174 -17.74 21.12 3.34
C ASP A 174 -17.78 22.52 2.70
N ARG A 175 -17.23 22.68 1.49
CA ARG A 175 -17.32 23.93 0.71
C ARG A 175 -18.76 24.27 0.33
N VAL A 176 -19.52 23.29 -0.16
CA VAL A 176 -20.94 23.47 -0.51
C VAL A 176 -21.76 23.93 0.70
N LYS A 177 -21.49 23.38 1.89
CA LYS A 177 -22.13 23.83 3.15
C LYS A 177 -21.82 25.28 3.51
N GLN A 178 -20.67 25.79 3.08
CA GLN A 178 -20.27 27.18 3.26
C GLN A 178 -20.80 28.10 2.14
N GLY A 179 -21.57 27.57 1.19
CA GLY A 179 -22.04 28.32 0.02
C GLY A 179 -20.97 28.55 -1.05
N LEU A 180 -19.84 27.85 -0.97
CA LEU A 180 -18.76 27.91 -1.96
C LEU A 180 -18.96 26.87 -3.06
N GLY A 181 -18.42 27.15 -4.26
CA GLY A 181 -18.33 26.16 -5.34
C GLY A 181 -17.33 25.03 -5.03
N PRO A 182 -17.27 23.96 -5.85
CA PRO A 182 -16.29 22.89 -5.68
C PRO A 182 -14.86 23.44 -5.79
N LEU A 183 -13.89 22.78 -5.14
CA LEU A 183 -12.48 23.17 -5.15
C LEU A 183 -11.94 23.29 -6.57
N GLU A 184 -12.36 22.40 -7.47
CA GLU A 184 -11.96 22.38 -8.88
C GLU A 184 -12.45 23.61 -9.66
N ALA A 185 -13.44 24.36 -9.16
CA ALA A 185 -13.89 25.60 -9.81
C ALA A 185 -12.97 26.79 -9.52
N ASP A 186 -12.11 26.72 -8.50
CA ASP A 186 -11.18 27.81 -8.16
C ASP A 186 -10.04 27.91 -9.18
N ASP A 187 -9.71 26.80 -9.86
CA ASP A 187 -8.63 26.70 -10.86
C ASP A 187 -9.18 26.19 -12.20
N ASN A 188 -9.86 27.08 -12.92
CA ASN A 188 -10.52 26.79 -14.20
C ASN A 188 -9.64 27.17 -15.41
N GLU A 189 -8.32 27.02 -15.28
CA GLU A 189 -7.43 27.18 -16.42
C GLU A 189 -7.78 26.11 -17.47
N LYS A 190 -8.09 26.56 -18.68
CA LYS A 190 -8.45 25.64 -19.77
C LYS A 190 -7.21 24.91 -20.24
N VAL A 191 -7.06 23.67 -19.82
CA VAL A 191 -6.03 22.76 -20.34
C VAL A 191 -6.36 22.42 -21.80
N LEU A 192 -5.43 22.69 -22.71
CA LEU A 192 -5.60 22.45 -24.13
C LEU A 192 -5.21 21.01 -24.45
N VAL A 193 -6.08 20.07 -24.09
CA VAL A 193 -5.84 18.62 -24.18
C VAL A 193 -5.29 18.19 -25.54
N TRP A 194 -5.83 18.75 -26.64
CA TRP A 194 -5.41 18.36 -27.98
C TRP A 194 -4.03 18.91 -28.37
N PRO A 195 -3.77 20.24 -28.29
CA PRO A 195 -2.41 20.77 -28.47
C PRO A 195 -1.37 20.08 -27.58
N ASP A 196 -1.66 19.91 -26.30
CA ASP A 196 -0.70 19.36 -25.33
C ASP A 196 -0.35 17.88 -25.63
N LEU A 197 -1.34 17.11 -26.08
CA LEU A 197 -1.14 15.72 -26.52
C LEU A 197 -0.28 15.66 -27.79
N VAL A 198 -0.58 16.50 -28.79
CA VAL A 198 0.20 16.54 -30.04
C VAL A 198 1.65 16.98 -29.78
N TYR A 199 1.89 17.94 -28.89
CA TYR A 199 3.24 18.38 -28.56
C TYR A 199 4.07 17.28 -27.90
N THR A 200 3.49 16.55 -26.95
CA THR A 200 4.20 15.45 -26.27
C THR A 200 4.49 14.28 -27.22
N GLU A 201 3.55 13.93 -28.10
CA GLU A 201 3.77 12.94 -29.16
C GLU A 201 4.88 13.36 -30.14
N LEU A 202 4.89 14.63 -30.58
CA LEU A 202 5.93 15.15 -31.46
C LEU A 202 7.31 15.08 -30.80
N ILE A 203 7.43 15.47 -29.52
CA ILE A 203 8.68 15.39 -28.78
C ILE A 203 9.16 13.94 -28.67
N CYS A 204 8.27 13.00 -28.35
CA CYS A 204 8.60 11.58 -28.28
C CYS A 204 9.07 11.03 -29.64
N MET A 205 8.40 11.38 -30.74
CA MET A 205 8.82 10.97 -32.08
C MET A 205 10.22 11.49 -32.41
N VAL A 206 10.48 12.79 -32.20
CA VAL A 206 11.82 13.37 -32.42
C VAL A 206 12.87 12.68 -31.55
N ALA A 207 12.59 12.47 -30.26
CA ALA A 207 13.53 11.83 -29.34
C ALA A 207 13.83 10.35 -29.65
N LEU A 208 12.89 9.63 -30.28
CA LEU A 208 13.05 8.21 -30.62
C LEU A 208 13.58 7.99 -32.06
N THR A 209 13.55 9.02 -32.91
CA THR A 209 14.01 8.95 -34.30
C THR A 209 15.31 9.72 -34.59
N ALA A 210 15.78 10.54 -33.64
CA ALA A 210 17.11 11.18 -33.68
C ALA A 210 18.20 10.23 -33.14
#